data_AF-A0A920IF02-F1
#
_entry.id   AF-A0A920IF02-F1
#
_cell.length_a   1.000
_cell.length_b   1.000
_cell.length_c   1.000
_cell.angle_alpha   90.00
_cell.angle_beta   90.00
_cell.angle_gamma   90.00
#
_symmetry.space_group_name_H-M   'P 1'
#
loop_
_entity.id
_entity.type
_entity.pdbx_description
1 polymer ?
#
loop_
_entity_poly.entity_id
_entity_poly.type
_entity_poly.pdbx_seq_one_letter_code
_entity_poly.pdbx_strand_id
1 'polypeptide(L)'
;MFLSNKTLQLIFFAFFFIQINTYLVQAKDTNAREIYSICKDYYNWVNKNYDIPVDSKTLFNMGKCQGIMETLGRTMTTLCLEKKRNVNINKKLTANLNGIKTIDLIQSFLKHASQDNKLRSYSASSYLADFISQKWPCQ
;
A
#
# COMPACT_ATOMS: atom_id res chain seq x y z
N MET A 1 -5.77 -44.98 30.18
CA MET A 1 -5.72 -45.37 28.76
C MET A 1 -5.83 -44.11 27.93
N PHE A 2 -4.70 -43.41 27.75
CA PHE A 2 -4.62 -42.21 26.92
C PHE A 2 -4.80 -42.67 25.47
N LEU A 3 -6.02 -42.52 24.95
CA LEU A 3 -6.22 -42.52 23.50
C LEU A 3 -5.28 -41.46 22.95
N SER A 4 -4.19 -41.91 22.32
CA SER A 4 -3.44 -41.16 21.33
C SER A 4 -4.42 -40.83 20.22
N ASN A 5 -5.22 -39.78 20.45
CA ASN A 5 -6.43 -39.55 19.69
C ASN A 5 -6.03 -38.71 18.49
N LYS A 6 -5.42 -39.36 17.50
CA LYS A 6 -5.05 -38.77 16.20
C LYS A 6 -6.20 -37.93 15.63
N THR A 7 -7.44 -38.35 15.88
CA THR A 7 -8.66 -37.61 15.54
C THR A 7 -8.80 -36.28 16.27
N LEU A 8 -8.53 -36.24 17.57
CA LEU A 8 -8.56 -35.00 18.36
C LEU A 8 -7.43 -34.04 17.93
N GLN A 9 -6.23 -34.56 17.66
CA GLN A 9 -5.14 -33.76 17.10
C GLN A 9 -5.52 -33.17 15.73
N LEU A 10 -6.14 -33.97 14.85
CA LEU A 10 -6.65 -33.52 13.55
C LEU A 10 -7.68 -32.38 13.67
N ILE A 11 -8.60 -32.48 14.64
CA ILE A 11 -9.60 -31.44 14.89
C ILE A 11 -8.94 -30.13 15.34
N PHE A 12 -7.96 -30.21 16.26
CA PHE A 12 -7.21 -29.03 16.70
C PHE A 12 -6.41 -28.39 15.56
N PHE A 13 -5.74 -29.20 14.74
CA PHE A 13 -5.04 -28.70 13.56
C PHE A 13 -5.99 -28.03 12.57
N ALA A 14 -7.15 -28.64 12.29
CA ALA A 14 -8.15 -28.06 11.39
C ALA A 14 -8.65 -26.69 11.92
N PHE A 15 -8.95 -26.59 13.22
CA PHE A 15 -9.36 -25.31 13.83
C PHE A 15 -8.26 -24.24 13.72
N PHE A 16 -7.01 -24.62 13.99
CA PHE A 16 -5.86 -23.72 13.89
C PHE A 16 -5.64 -23.23 12.44
N PHE A 17 -5.76 -24.13 11.45
CA PHE A 17 -5.70 -23.76 10.04
C PHE A 17 -6.85 -22.84 9.63
N ILE A 18 -8.08 -23.09 10.09
CA ILE A 18 -9.23 -22.22 9.82
C ILE A 18 -8.99 -20.82 10.41
N GLN A 19 -8.48 -20.74 11.65
CA GLN A 19 -8.16 -19.46 12.28
C GLN A 19 -7.04 -18.70 11.56
N ILE A 20 -5.95 -19.37 11.16
CA ILE A 20 -4.87 -18.72 10.40
C ILE A 20 -5.41 -18.15 9.09
N ASN A 21 -6.20 -18.94 8.35
CA ASN A 21 -6.74 -18.51 7.08
C ASN A 21 -7.73 -17.35 7.24
N THR A 22 -8.55 -17.32 8.29
CA THR A 22 -9.42 -16.19 8.55
C THR A 22 -8.63 -14.93 8.92
N TYR A 23 -7.57 -15.02 9.73
CA TYR A 23 -6.70 -13.86 10.01
C TYR A 23 -5.97 -13.36 8.76
N LEU A 24 -5.52 -14.25 7.87
CA LEU A 24 -4.90 -13.89 6.59
C LEU A 24 -5.90 -13.21 5.65
N VAL A 25 -7.14 -13.69 5.58
CA VAL A 25 -8.24 -13.03 4.85
C VAL A 25 -8.62 -11.69 5.48
N GLN A 26 -8.43 -11.54 6.79
CA GLN A 26 -8.73 -10.33 7.55
C GLN A 26 -7.57 -9.31 7.57
N ALA A 27 -6.39 -9.66 7.03
CA ALA A 27 -5.36 -8.70 6.62
C ALA A 27 -5.87 -7.91 5.40
N LYS A 28 -6.93 -7.14 5.65
CA LYS A 28 -7.67 -6.35 4.69
C LYS A 28 -6.75 -5.25 4.19
N ASP A 29 -6.63 -5.13 2.87
CA ASP A 29 -5.94 -3.99 2.25
C ASP A 29 -6.44 -2.71 2.91
N THR A 30 -5.51 -1.89 3.38
CA THR A 30 -5.82 -0.64 4.06
C THR A 30 -6.67 0.22 3.11
N ASN A 31 -7.73 0.87 3.60
CA ASN A 31 -8.52 1.74 2.71
C ASN A 31 -7.72 3.00 2.33
N ALA A 32 -8.04 3.60 1.18
CA ALA A 32 -7.29 4.76 0.68
C ALA A 32 -7.34 5.96 1.64
N ARG A 33 -8.40 6.09 2.46
CA ARG A 33 -8.51 7.17 3.47
C ARG A 33 -7.49 7.05 4.59
N GLU A 34 -7.18 5.84 5.04
CA GLU A 34 -6.17 5.62 6.08
C GLU A 34 -4.77 5.96 5.56
N ILE A 35 -4.43 5.53 4.33
CA ILE A 35 -3.17 5.92 3.69
C ILE A 35 -3.09 7.43 3.46
N TYR A 36 -4.19 8.08 3.05
CA TYR A 36 -4.25 9.53 2.95
C TYR A 36 -3.89 10.22 4.27
N SER A 37 -4.47 9.78 5.39
CA SER A 37 -4.19 10.36 6.71
C SER A 37 -2.71 10.23 7.07
N ILE A 38 -2.17 9.02 6.91
CA ILE A 38 -0.79 8.71 7.27
C ILE A 38 0.22 9.47 6.39
N CYS A 39 -0.04 9.56 5.09
CA CYS A 39 0.79 10.31 4.17
C CYS A 39 0.69 11.83 4.38
N LYS A 40 -0.45 12.33 4.86
CA LYS A 40 -0.62 13.75 5.21
C LYS A 40 0.28 14.13 6.38
N ASP A 41 0.37 13.28 7.40
CA ASP A 41 1.25 13.51 8.55
C ASP A 41 2.72 13.50 8.12
N TYR A 42 3.12 12.54 7.28
CA TYR A 42 4.46 12.50 6.69
C TYR A 42 4.79 13.77 5.91
N TYR A 43 3.91 14.19 5.00
CA TYR A 43 4.13 15.39 4.19
C TYR A 43 4.25 16.65 5.05
N ASN A 44 3.40 16.79 6.07
CA ASN A 44 3.45 17.93 6.98
C ASN A 44 4.75 17.94 7.79
N TRP A 45 5.20 16.78 8.26
CA TRP A 45 6.44 16.67 9.02
C TRP A 45 7.65 17.03 8.17
N VAL A 46 7.79 16.44 6.97
CA VAL A 46 8.90 16.72 6.05
C VAL A 46 8.98 18.21 5.65
N ASN A 47 7.84 18.88 5.47
CA ASN A 47 7.84 20.27 4.97
C ASN A 47 7.77 21.36 6.04
N LYS A 48 7.36 21.05 7.28
CA LYS A 48 7.13 22.09 8.31
C LYS A 48 7.89 21.86 9.60
N ASN A 49 8.12 20.61 10.00
CA ASN A 49 8.49 20.24 11.36
C ASN A 49 9.62 19.18 11.39
N TYR A 50 10.48 19.12 10.37
CA TYR A 50 11.45 18.04 10.22
C TYR A 50 12.37 17.87 11.45
N ASP A 51 12.71 18.98 12.11
CA ASP A 51 13.58 19.00 13.28
C ASP A 51 12.85 18.64 14.60
N ILE A 52 11.52 18.50 14.57
CA ILE A 52 10.72 18.17 15.75
C ILE A 52 10.58 16.65 15.83
N PRO A 53 11.03 16.02 16.94
CA PRO A 53 10.87 14.59 17.13
C PRO A 53 9.39 14.24 17.21
N VAL A 54 9.01 13.17 16.51
CA VAL A 54 7.66 12.62 16.52
C VAL A 54 7.61 11.37 17.39
N ASP A 55 6.44 11.07 17.94
CA ASP A 55 6.24 9.84 18.70
C ASP A 55 6.38 8.60 17.81
N SER A 56 6.62 7.45 18.44
CA SER A 56 6.90 6.18 17.75
C SER A 56 5.78 5.73 16.81
N LYS A 57 4.51 6.00 17.15
CA LYS A 57 3.36 5.64 16.31
C LYS A 57 3.33 6.50 15.05
N THR A 58 3.54 7.80 15.19
CA THR A 58 3.59 8.71 14.06
C THR A 58 4.79 8.38 13.16
N LEU A 59 5.97 8.12 13.72
CA LEU A 59 7.15 7.69 12.95
C LEU A 59 6.91 6.39 12.18
N PHE A 60 6.29 5.40 12.82
CA PHE A 60 5.93 4.14 12.17
C PHE A 60 4.97 4.36 10.99
N ASN A 61 3.95 5.19 11.18
CA ASN A 61 3.00 5.56 10.13
C ASN A 61 3.69 6.29 8.97
N MET A 62 4.58 7.23 9.26
CA MET A 62 5.40 7.90 8.25
C MET A 62 6.21 6.90 7.41
N GLY A 63 6.88 5.94 8.07
CA GLY A 63 7.55 4.84 7.39
C GLY A 63 6.62 3.98 6.54
N LYS A 64 5.39 3.72 7.00
CA LYS A 64 4.35 3.01 6.24
C LYS A 64 3.97 3.77 4.95
N CYS A 65 3.76 5.09 5.00
CA CYS A 65 3.49 5.88 3.79
C CYS A 65 4.66 5.78 2.79
N GLN A 66 5.87 6.07 3.26
CA GLN A 66 7.07 6.05 2.42
C GLN A 66 7.27 4.67 1.77
N GLY A 67 7.21 3.60 2.57
CA GLY A 67 7.39 2.23 2.09
C GLY A 67 6.36 1.83 1.03
N ILE A 68 5.08 2.19 1.21
CA ILE A 68 4.03 1.91 0.23
C ILE A 68 4.29 2.66 -1.08
N MET A 69 4.58 3.97 -1.00
CA MET A 69 4.80 4.81 -2.18
C MET A 69 6.02 4.36 -2.99
N GLU A 70 7.13 4.05 -2.31
CA GLU A 70 8.36 3.60 -2.96
C GLU A 70 8.20 2.19 -3.55
N THR A 71 7.59 1.27 -2.81
CA THR A 71 7.39 -0.12 -3.28
C THR A 71 6.47 -0.15 -4.49
N LEU A 72 5.32 0.54 -4.41
CA LEU A 72 4.38 0.62 -5.52
C LEU A 72 5.01 1.35 -6.70
N GLY A 73 5.65 2.49 -6.47
CA GLY A 73 6.28 3.28 -7.53
C GLY A 73 7.38 2.52 -8.27
N ARG A 74 8.26 1.80 -7.54
CA ARG A 74 9.27 0.92 -8.14
C ARG A 74 8.63 -0.21 -8.94
N THR A 75 7.61 -0.86 -8.38
CA THR A 75 6.88 -1.93 -9.08
C THR A 75 6.30 -1.42 -10.40
N MET A 76 5.61 -0.28 -10.39
CA MET A 76 4.99 0.30 -11.58
C MET A 76 6.03 0.76 -12.61
N THR A 77 7.19 1.26 -12.17
CA THR A 77 8.31 1.63 -13.05
C THR A 77 8.93 0.42 -13.71
N THR A 78 9.17 -0.65 -12.95
CA THR A 78 9.65 -1.93 -13.50
C THR A 78 8.69 -2.49 -14.54
N LEU A 79 7.39 -2.52 -14.22
CA LEU A 79 6.37 -2.97 -15.17
C LEU A 79 6.28 -2.06 -16.41
N CYS A 80 6.54 -0.76 -16.26
CA CYS A 80 6.65 0.16 -17.39
C CYS A 80 7.83 -0.18 -18.32
N LEU A 81 8.99 -0.52 -17.76
CA LEU A 81 10.15 -0.94 -18.54
C LEU A 81 9.89 -2.28 -19.25
N GLU A 82 9.27 -3.25 -18.58
CA GLU A 82 8.94 -4.55 -19.16
C GLU A 82 7.82 -4.47 -20.21
N LYS A 83 6.93 -3.47 -20.12
CA LYS A 83 5.89 -3.25 -21.14
C LYS A 83 6.47 -3.03 -22.53
N LYS A 84 7.68 -2.47 -22.64
CA LYS A 84 8.40 -2.32 -23.91
C LYS A 84 8.74 -3.66 -24.56
N ARG A 85 8.85 -4.73 -23.76
CA ARG A 85 9.14 -6.10 -24.20
C ARG A 85 7.88 -6.95 -24.32
N ASN A 86 6.84 -6.62 -23.54
CA ASN A 86 5.57 -7.35 -23.52
C ASN A 86 4.37 -6.39 -23.49
N VAL A 87 3.69 -6.24 -24.63
CA VAL A 87 2.53 -5.35 -24.78
C VAL A 87 1.30 -5.77 -23.97
N ASN A 88 1.27 -7.00 -23.43
CA ASN A 88 0.16 -7.52 -22.64
C ASN A 88 0.16 -7.03 -21.18
N ILE A 89 1.19 -6.29 -20.75
CA ILE A 89 1.24 -5.76 -19.39
C ILE A 89 0.15 -4.68 -19.21
N ASN A 90 -0.62 -4.80 -18.13
CA ASN A 90 -1.73 -3.92 -17.82
C ASN A 90 -1.26 -2.47 -17.62
N LYS A 91 -1.77 -1.54 -18.44
CA LYS A 91 -1.42 -0.11 -18.38
C LYS A 91 -1.76 0.56 -17.05
N LYS A 92 -2.73 0.05 -16.28
CA LYS A 92 -3.09 0.58 -14.96
C LYS A 92 -2.07 0.24 -13.87
N LEU A 93 -1.19 -0.72 -14.14
CA LEU A 93 -0.12 -1.14 -13.23
C LEU A 93 1.25 -0.60 -13.66
N THR A 94 1.30 0.27 -14.67
CA THR A 94 2.55 0.84 -15.16
C THR A 94 2.54 2.35 -15.00
N ALA A 95 3.70 2.89 -14.66
CA ALA A 95 3.93 4.34 -14.61
C ALA A 95 5.42 4.62 -14.83
N ASN A 96 5.73 5.75 -15.45
CA ASN A 96 7.12 6.20 -15.58
C ASN A 96 7.44 7.20 -14.46
N LEU A 97 8.08 6.72 -13.40
CA LEU A 97 8.46 7.56 -12.25
C LEU A 97 9.95 7.89 -12.22
N ASN A 98 10.67 7.74 -13.34
CA ASN A 98 12.08 8.08 -13.42
C ASN A 98 12.31 9.56 -13.07
N GLY A 99 13.13 9.81 -12.04
CA GLY A 99 13.43 11.15 -11.55
C GLY A 99 12.37 11.78 -10.64
N ILE A 100 11.25 11.10 -10.36
CA ILE A 100 10.22 11.58 -9.43
C ILE A 100 10.61 11.23 -8.00
N LYS A 101 10.68 12.23 -7.11
CA LYS A 101 10.98 11.99 -5.69
C LYS A 101 9.74 11.47 -4.97
N THR A 102 9.95 10.65 -3.94
CA THR A 102 8.86 10.10 -3.11
C THR A 102 7.96 11.20 -2.54
N ILE A 103 8.55 12.32 -2.08
CA ILE A 103 7.80 13.44 -1.51
C ILE A 103 6.90 14.15 -2.55
N ASP A 104 7.34 14.27 -3.80
CA ASP A 104 6.56 14.88 -4.89
C ASP A 104 5.37 13.99 -5.27
N LEU A 105 5.58 12.67 -5.22
CA LEU A 105 4.55 11.67 -5.43
C LEU A 105 3.49 11.73 -4.32
N ILE A 106 3.93 11.84 -3.06
CA ILE A 106 3.05 12.00 -1.90
C ILE A 106 2.26 13.31 -1.98
N GLN A 107 2.92 14.45 -2.26
CA GLN A 107 2.25 15.73 -2.41
C GLN A 107 1.15 15.68 -3.47
N SER A 108 1.47 15.08 -4.60
CA SER A 108 0.54 14.90 -5.73
C SER A 108 -0.64 14.02 -5.37
N PHE A 109 -0.40 12.91 -4.66
CA PHE A 109 -1.44 12.03 -4.14
C PHE A 109 -2.36 12.76 -3.17
N LEU A 110 -1.81 13.48 -2.19
CA LEU A 110 -2.61 14.22 -1.20
C LEU A 110 -3.50 15.28 -1.87
N LYS A 111 -2.98 16.00 -2.86
CA LYS A 111 -3.76 16.98 -3.62
C LYS A 111 -4.94 16.31 -4.34
N HIS A 112 -4.70 15.19 -5.02
CA HIS A 112 -5.74 14.45 -5.74
C HIS A 112 -6.79 13.87 -4.78
N ALA A 113 -6.34 13.14 -3.76
CA ALA A 113 -7.21 12.49 -2.78
C ALA A 113 -8.04 13.48 -1.96
N SER A 114 -7.54 14.68 -1.69
CA SER A 114 -8.30 15.71 -0.95
C SER A 114 -9.58 16.17 -1.64
N GLN A 115 -9.69 15.95 -2.96
CA GLN A 115 -10.84 16.31 -3.78
C GLN A 115 -11.83 15.14 -3.93
N ASP A 116 -11.49 13.96 -3.41
CA ASP A 116 -12.25 12.73 -3.58
C ASP A 116 -13.00 12.34 -2.30
N ASN A 117 -14.33 12.36 -2.36
CA ASN A 117 -15.20 12.00 -1.25
C ASN A 117 -15.37 10.48 -1.05
N LYS A 118 -14.83 9.65 -1.94
CA LYS A 118 -15.02 8.19 -1.99
C LYS A 118 -13.81 7.38 -1.55
N LEU A 119 -12.79 8.00 -0.94
CA LEU A 119 -11.57 7.30 -0.47
C LEU A 119 -11.82 6.09 0.44
N ARG A 120 -12.94 6.06 1.18
CA ARG A 120 -13.31 4.91 2.03
C ARG A 120 -13.72 3.67 1.23
N SER A 121 -14.14 3.85 -0.01
CA SER A 121 -14.66 2.78 -0.88
C SER A 121 -13.55 2.07 -1.66
N TYR A 122 -12.35 2.64 -1.71
CA TYR A 122 -11.23 2.08 -2.45
C TYR A 122 -10.21 1.43 -1.54
N SER A 123 -9.62 0.34 -2.04
CA SER A 123 -8.39 -0.22 -1.50
C SER A 123 -7.25 0.76 -1.76
N ALA A 124 -6.32 0.94 -0.82
CA ALA A 124 -5.23 1.89 -0.99
C ALA A 124 -4.34 1.54 -2.20
N SER A 125 -4.02 0.27 -2.37
CA SER A 125 -3.16 -0.20 -3.46
C SER A 125 -3.78 0.07 -4.82
N SER A 126 -5.07 -0.24 -4.99
CA SER A 126 -5.78 0.00 -6.24
C SER A 126 -5.95 1.49 -6.54
N TYR A 127 -6.28 2.29 -5.52
CA TYR A 127 -6.43 3.73 -5.66
C TYR A 127 -5.12 4.41 -6.06
N LEU A 128 -4.02 4.07 -5.38
CA LEU A 128 -2.71 4.61 -5.67
C LEU A 128 -2.22 4.20 -7.06
N ALA A 129 -2.39 2.93 -7.45
CA ALA A 129 -1.99 2.47 -8.78
C ALA A 129 -2.75 3.19 -9.89
N ASP A 130 -4.07 3.37 -9.73
CA ASP A 130 -4.90 4.09 -10.70
C ASP A 130 -4.49 5.57 -10.79
N PHE A 131 -4.31 6.24 -9.65
CA PHE A 131 -3.83 7.63 -9.59
C PHE A 131 -2.44 7.80 -10.24
N ILE A 132 -1.47 6.97 -9.86
CA ILE A 132 -0.08 7.07 -10.33
C ILE A 132 -0.01 6.81 -11.84
N SER A 133 -0.72 5.79 -12.35
CA SER A 133 -0.72 5.45 -13.78
C SER A 133 -1.38 6.51 -14.65
N GLN A 134 -2.41 7.20 -14.13
CA GLN A 134 -3.04 8.32 -14.83
C GLN A 134 -2.14 9.56 -14.86
N LYS A 135 -1.45 9.85 -13.75
CA LYS A 135 -0.64 11.06 -13.62
C LYS A 135 0.73 10.96 -14.31
N TRP A 136 1.35 9.79 -14.28
CA TRP A 136 2.65 9.52 -14.90
C TRP A 136 2.55 8.31 -15.84
N PRO A 137 1.81 8.43 -16.95
CA PRO A 137 1.54 7.30 -17.82
C PRO A 137 2.84 6.74 -18.40
N CYS A 138 2.92 5.41 -18.42
CA CYS A 138 3.97 4.71 -19.15
C CYS A 138 3.69 4.77 -20.66
N GLN A 139 4.56 5.46 -21.40
CA GLN A 139 4.53 5.50 -22.87
C GLN A 139 4.81 4.09 -23.43
#